data_AF-A0A7X0AEV9-F1
#
_entry.id   AF-A0A7X0AEV9-F1
#
_cell.length_a   1.000
_cell.length_b   1.000
_cell.length_c   1.000
_cell.angle_alpha   90.00
_cell.angle_beta   90.00
_cell.angle_gamma   90.00
#
_symmetry.space_group_name_H-M   'P 1'
#
loop_
_entity.id
_entity.type
_entity.pdbx_description
1 polymer ?
#
loop_
_entity_poly.entity_id
_entity_poly.type
_entity_poly.pdbx_seq_one_letter_code
_entity_poly.pdbx_strand_id
1 'polypeptide(L)' 'MFEIRSSSAGFVVFDTTEQEPIMRFDSKDEATELVAELVIAESCAQLQAWKPPTTRR' A
#
# COMPACT_ATOMS: atom_id res chain seq x y z
N MET A 1 -2.60 -4.01 -3.49
CA MET A 1 -3.31 -2.74 -3.13
C MET A 1 -3.74 -2.87 -1.69
N PHE A 2 -3.62 -1.82 -0.89
CA PHE A 2 -3.84 -1.91 0.55
C PHE A 2 -5.19 -1.36 0.99
N GLU A 3 -5.86 -2.08 1.88
CA GLU A 3 -7.14 -1.67 2.49
C GLU A 3 -7.07 -1.74 4.00
N ILE A 4 -7.77 -0.83 4.68
CA ILE A 4 -7.96 -0.88 6.12
C ILE A 4 -9.32 -1.52 6.42
N ARG A 5 -9.29 -2.67 7.08
CA ARG A 5 -10.49 -3.38 7.55
C ARG A 5 -10.66 -3.13 9.05
N SER A 6 -11.83 -2.64 9.45
CA SER A 6 -12.19 -2.59 10.86
C SER A 6 -12.60 -3.97 11.36
N SER A 7 -12.19 -4.31 12.57
CA SER A 7 -12.58 -5.51 13.29
C SER A 7 -12.99 -5.16 14.72
N SER A 8 -13.58 -6.11 15.44
CA SER A 8 -13.87 -5.96 16.88
C SER A 8 -12.62 -5.70 17.73
N ALA A 9 -11.44 -5.86 17.15
CA ALA A 9 -10.17 -5.90 17.82
C ALA A 9 -9.25 -4.75 17.35
N GLY A 10 -9.71 -3.87 16.48
CA GLY A 10 -8.93 -2.75 15.93
C GLY A 10 -8.96 -2.71 14.41
N PHE A 11 -7.90 -2.19 13.80
CA PHE A 11 -7.80 -1.96 12.36
C PHE A 11 -6.73 -2.86 11.75
N VAL A 12 -7.05 -3.57 10.68
CA VAL A 12 -6.10 -4.45 9.98
C VAL A 12 -5.83 -3.86 8.61
N VAL A 13 -4.55 -3.63 8.31
CA VAL A 13 -4.10 -3.36 6.94
C VAL A 13 -4.01 -4.71 6.21
N PHE A 14 -4.72 -4.80 5.09
CA PHE A 14 -4.88 -6.01 4.30
C PHE A 14 -4.37 -5.77 2.88
N ASP A 15 -3.54 -6.67 2.36
CA ASP A 15 -3.18 -6.66 0.94
C ASP A 15 -4.27 -7.37 0.15
N THR A 16 -4.99 -6.64 -0.70
CA THR A 16 -6.00 -7.23 -1.57
C THR A 16 -5.41 -7.98 -2.76
N THR A 17 -4.14 -7.74 -3.10
CA THR A 17 -3.44 -8.42 -4.18
C THR A 17 -3.04 -9.83 -3.75
N GLU A 18 -2.37 -9.95 -2.60
CA GLU A 18 -1.93 -11.23 -2.04
C GLU A 18 -2.99 -11.91 -1.16
N GLN A 19 -4.12 -11.22 -0.92
CA GLN A 19 -5.24 -11.68 -0.07
C GLN A 19 -4.83 -12.04 1.35
N GLU A 20 -3.91 -11.27 1.94
CA GLU A 20 -3.37 -11.53 3.27
C GLU A 20 -3.40 -10.31 4.21
N PRO A 21 -3.58 -10.55 5.52
CA PRO A 21 -3.42 -9.49 6.51
C PRO A 21 -1.94 -9.18 6.71
N ILE A 22 -1.58 -7.90 6.64
CA ILE A 22 -0.19 -7.45 6.78
C ILE A 22 0.10 -7.13 8.25
N MET A 23 -0.71 -6.24 8.84
CA MET A 23 -0.47 -5.70 10.17
C MET A 23 -1.76 -5.21 10.81
N ARG A 24 -1.80 -5.26 12.13
CA ARG A 24 -2.92 -4.76 12.94
C ARG A 24 -2.49 -3.58 13.79
N PHE A 25 -3.41 -2.63 13.93
CA PHE A 25 -3.27 -1.39 14.66
C PHE A 25 -4.45 -1.18 15.61
N ASP A 26 -4.20 -0.46 16.69
CA ASP A 26 -5.24 -0.05 17.63
C ASP A 26 -5.94 1.23 17.14
N SER A 27 -5.23 2.07 16.39
CA SER A 27 -5.75 3.30 15.79
C SER A 27 -5.92 3.20 14.27
N LYS A 28 -6.98 3.84 13.74
CA LYS A 28 -7.17 3.98 12.30
C LYS A 28 -6.12 4.90 11.70
N ASP A 29 -5.66 5.91 12.43
CA ASP A 29 -4.70 6.89 11.94
C ASP A 29 -3.34 6.23 11.70
N GLU A 30 -2.89 5.38 12.61
CA GLU A 30 -1.65 4.58 12.45
C GLU A 30 -1.75 3.61 11.26
N ALA A 31 -2.89 2.92 11.11
CA ALA A 31 -3.11 2.06 9.95
C ALA A 31 -3.10 2.86 8.63
N THR A 32 -3.60 4.09 8.65
CA THR A 32 -3.63 4.99 7.50
C THR A 32 -2.23 5.48 7.14
N GLU A 33 -1.40 5.79 8.14
CA GLU A 33 0.00 6.17 7.97
C GLU A 33 0.77 5.06 7.26
N LEU A 34 0.66 3.81 7.73
CA LEU A 34 1.33 2.67 7.06
C LEU A 34 0.86 2.53 5.61
N VAL A 35 -0.45 2.59 5.34
CA VAL A 35 -0.96 2.49 3.96
C VAL A 35 -0.37 3.59 3.07
N ALA A 36 -0.28 4.82 3.57
CA ALA A 36 0.30 5.93 2.83
C ALA A 36 1.78 5.67 2.50
N GLU A 37 2.57 5.20 3.47
CA GLU A 37 3.97 4.85 3.26
C GLU A 37 4.15 3.77 2.18
N LEU A 38 3.36 2.70 2.24
CA LEU A 38 3.43 1.61 1.27
C LEU A 38 3.08 2.07 -0.15
N VAL A 39 2.02 2.89 -0.29
CA VAL A 39 1.60 3.43 -1.60
C VAL A 39 2.66 4.38 -2.18
N ILE A 40 3.27 5.21 -1.33
CA ILE A 40 4.36 6.10 -1.74
C ILE A 40 5.57 5.29 -2.20
N ALA A 41 5.98 4.29 -1.41
CA ALA A 41 7.12 3.42 -1.74
C ALA A 41 6.90 2.68 -3.06
N GLU A 42 5.71 2.11 -3.27
CA GLU A 42 5.34 1.46 -4.53
C GLU A 42 5.39 2.43 -5.72
N SER A 43 4.80 3.61 -5.57
CA SER A 43 4.82 4.65 -6.61
C SER A 43 6.24 5.09 -6.96
N CYS A 44 7.09 5.29 -5.94
CA CYS A 44 8.50 5.61 -6.12
C CYS A 44 9.24 4.49 -6.88
N ALA A 45 8.99 3.22 -6.55
CA ALA A 45 9.59 2.09 -7.25
C ALA A 45 9.15 2.03 -8.73
N GLN A 46 7.86 2.26 -9.01
CA GLN A 46 7.34 2.33 -10.38
C GLN A 46 7.99 3.46 -11.18
N LEU A 47 8.14 4.65 -10.58
CA LEU A 47 8.82 5.78 -11.20
C LEU A 47 10.29 5.49 -11.49
N GLN A 48 11.01 4.82 -10.59
CA GLN A 48 12.40 4.43 -10.80
C GLN A 48 12.56 3.39 -11.91
N ALA A 49 11.60 2.47 -12.05
CA ALA A 49 11.58 1.45 -13.09
C ALA A 49 11.13 2.00 -14.46
N TRP A 50 10.52 3.19 -14.50
CA TRP A 50 9.98 3.77 -15.71
C TRP A 50 11.08 4.11 -16.72
N LYS A 51 10.93 3.60 -17.94
CA LYS A 51 11.75 4.02 -19.10
C LYS A 51 10.86 4.76 -20.08
N PRO A 52 11.29 5.93 -20.59
CA PRO A 52 10.52 6.64 -21.59
C PRO A 52 10.38 5.77 -22.85
N PRO A 53 9.23 5.83 -23.55
CA PRO A 53 9.07 5.10 -24.79
C PRO A 53 10.12 5.56 -25.81
N THR A 54 10.97 4.64 -26.28
CA THR A 54 11.93 4.91 -27.35
C THR A 54 11.19 5.24 -28.63
N THR A 55 11.16 6.52 -29.00
CA THR A 55 10.71 6.98 -30.32
C THR A 55 11.74 6.52 -31.36
N ARG A 56 11.46 5.42 -32.08
CA ARG A 56 12.17 5.13 -33.34
C ARG A 56 11.66 6.12 -34.38
N ARG A 57 12.50 7.07 -34.77
CA ARG A 57 12.35 7.87 -35.99
C ARG A 57 12.79 7.05 -37.20
#